data_AF-A0A553CQC6-F1
#
_entry.id   AF-A0A553CQC6-F1
#
_cell.length_a   1.000
_cell.length_b   1.000
_cell.length_c   1.000
_cell.angle_alpha   90.00
_cell.angle_beta   90.00
_cell.angle_gamma   90.00
#
_symmetry.space_group_name_H-M   'P 1'
#
loop_
_entity.id
_entity.type
_entity.pdbx_description
1 polymer ?
#
loop_
_entity_poly.entity_id
_entity_poly.type
_entity_poly.pdbx_seq_one_letter_code
_entity_poly.pdbx_strand_id
1 'polypeptide(L)'
;MRKIFPIAIILLITLFYFYLTLPVLNYGFVGVTALFLIISAILFFSFSKFTISSDGKSYKPITVFWKIPALLVGISIIYSFVLPFFTSHPVFRNQDFRNLIGNVANGEKLTNHIAPISMNEIRVVDESLAHLLGEKILGSQPALGSQAQLQEFFIQKVDGKLYWIAPLEHSGFFKWLNNKQGTTGYVMVSATNERDVKLVQEVNGKPLFLKYQREAYFGSNLHRYLYFNGYNTVGLADFSFEIDDDGVPYWVVTKYAKKVGFSGNDATGVVIVNAQNGAIKEYNIKNTPLWVDRIQPISFIKDQLNDWGEYVKGYWNFSNENKLQITEDLTLVYGKDNKSYWYTGITSVGKDESAVGFVLVDTRTKETTFYKQSGATEFAAQSSAQGKVQEKGFVASLPIPYNINNIPTYVMTLKDNGGLVKMYAMVSISDYTIVGTGNTMREALTAYKTAFNSSGNKINSGEKSARKVVESVVVRIQNDVKNGNSFYYFTVKDYPNIFVGSSQISNQLPITVAGDKVKISFDLDNEEIVDVSTFENISMKK
;
A
#
# COMPACT_ATOMS: atom_id res chain seq x y z
N MET A 1 -10.75 -13.19 56.30
CA MET A 1 -10.94 -11.91 55.57
C MET A 1 -9.64 -11.23 55.11
N ARG A 2 -8.52 -11.25 55.86
CA ARG A 2 -7.28 -10.51 55.51
C ARG A 2 -6.55 -10.92 54.21
N LYS A 3 -6.72 -12.15 53.70
CA LYS A 3 -6.10 -12.61 52.43
C LYS A 3 -6.89 -12.24 51.17
N ILE A 4 -8.18 -11.95 51.31
CA ILE A 4 -9.08 -11.72 50.16
C ILE A 4 -8.78 -10.37 49.53
N PHE A 5 -8.46 -9.36 50.34
CA PHE A 5 -8.20 -8.00 49.88
C PHE A 5 -6.98 -7.86 48.92
N PRO A 6 -5.76 -8.34 49.24
CA PRO A 6 -4.63 -8.24 48.31
C PRO A 6 -4.85 -9.05 47.03
N ILE A 7 -5.49 -10.22 47.12
CA ILE A 7 -5.82 -11.03 45.95
C ILE A 7 -6.83 -10.31 45.05
N ALA A 8 -7.86 -9.69 45.63
CA ALA A 8 -8.83 -8.90 44.87
C ALA A 8 -8.18 -7.70 44.16
N ILE A 9 -7.23 -7.03 44.81
CA ILE A 9 -6.46 -5.95 44.17
C ILE A 9 -5.64 -6.49 42.98
N ILE A 10 -4.95 -7.62 43.15
CA ILE A 10 -4.14 -8.20 42.06
C ILE A 10 -5.03 -8.65 40.90
N LEU A 11 -6.19 -9.24 41.17
CA LEU A 11 -7.17 -9.59 40.15
C LEU A 11 -7.69 -8.35 39.42
N LEU A 12 -7.93 -7.25 40.13
CA LEU A 12 -8.35 -5.99 39.53
C LEU A 12 -7.24 -5.38 38.66
N ILE A 13 -5.99 -5.37 39.16
CA ILE A 13 -4.81 -4.93 38.39
C ILE A 13 -4.63 -5.81 37.15
N THR A 14 -4.80 -7.13 37.28
CA THR A 14 -4.70 -8.08 36.17
C THR A 14 -5.76 -7.80 35.13
N LEU A 15 -7.03 -7.66 35.54
CA LEU A 15 -8.13 -7.37 34.65
C LEU A 15 -7.90 -6.03 33.93
N PHE A 16 -7.45 -5.01 34.65
CA PHE A 16 -7.11 -3.72 34.06
C PHE A 16 -5.94 -3.81 33.06
N TYR A 17 -4.88 -4.54 33.42
CA TYR A 17 -3.74 -4.77 32.54
C TYR A 17 -4.14 -5.47 31.23
N PHE A 18 -4.88 -6.58 31.33
CA PHE A 18 -5.37 -7.32 30.15
C PHE A 18 -6.29 -6.46 29.30
N TYR A 19 -7.16 -5.68 29.93
CA TYR A 19 -8.11 -4.81 29.26
C TYR A 19 -7.47 -3.65 28.49
N LEU A 20 -6.36 -3.11 29.01
CA LEU A 20 -5.63 -2.00 28.39
C LEU A 20 -4.59 -2.46 27.37
N THR A 21 -3.82 -3.50 27.69
CA THR A 21 -2.64 -3.89 26.89
C THR A 21 -2.92 -4.98 25.86
N LEU A 22 -4.04 -5.71 26.00
CA LEU A 22 -4.47 -6.78 25.09
C LEU A 22 -3.31 -7.75 24.75
N PRO A 23 -2.62 -8.31 25.76
CA PRO A 23 -1.39 -9.07 25.53
C PRO A 23 -1.68 -10.37 24.80
N VAL A 24 -0.93 -10.66 23.73
CA VAL A 24 -1.03 -11.94 23.01
C VAL A 24 -0.44 -13.07 23.85
N LEU A 25 -1.27 -14.05 24.18
CA LEU A 25 -0.96 -15.16 25.09
C LEU A 25 -0.46 -16.39 24.32
N ASN A 26 0.59 -16.21 23.52
CA ASN A 26 1.18 -17.28 22.73
C ASN A 26 2.72 -17.22 22.79
N TYR A 27 3.37 -18.35 22.57
CA TYR A 27 4.82 -18.43 22.52
C TYR A 27 5.39 -17.45 21.48
N GLY A 28 6.51 -16.81 21.82
CA GLY A 28 7.13 -15.76 21.00
C GLY A 28 6.56 -14.36 21.23
N PHE A 29 5.47 -14.23 22.00
CA PHE A 29 4.91 -12.94 22.39
C PHE A 29 5.18 -12.64 23.86
N VAL A 30 5.34 -11.34 24.16
CA VAL A 30 5.65 -10.84 25.51
C VAL A 30 4.48 -10.98 26.49
N GLY A 31 3.26 -11.29 25.99
CA GLY A 31 2.09 -11.47 26.84
C GLY A 31 2.19 -12.65 27.81
N VAL A 32 2.93 -13.70 27.44
CA VAL A 32 3.22 -14.84 28.32
C VAL A 32 4.03 -14.41 29.55
N THR A 33 4.93 -13.43 29.42
CA THR A 33 5.69 -12.86 30.54
C THR A 33 4.75 -12.24 31.57
N ALA A 34 3.78 -11.46 31.12
CA ALA A 34 2.81 -10.84 32.02
C ALA A 34 2.01 -11.89 32.79
N LEU A 35 1.62 -12.99 32.13
CA LEU A 35 0.92 -14.11 32.75
C LEU A 35 1.76 -14.76 33.87
N PHE A 36 3.05 -15.00 33.65
CA PHE A 36 3.93 -15.53 34.70
C PHE A 36 4.10 -14.57 35.89
N LEU A 37 4.26 -13.27 35.63
CA LEU A 37 4.37 -12.26 36.69
C LEU A 37 3.08 -12.16 37.53
N ILE A 38 1.92 -12.24 36.87
CA ILE A 38 0.62 -12.22 37.54
C ILE A 38 0.42 -13.47 38.39
N ILE A 39 0.71 -14.66 37.85
CA ILE A 39 0.62 -15.91 38.61
C ILE A 39 1.60 -15.89 39.81
N SER A 40 2.81 -15.39 39.59
CA SER A 40 3.81 -15.21 40.66
C SER A 40 3.27 -14.32 41.80
N ALA A 41 2.70 -13.17 41.46
CA ALA A 41 2.08 -12.28 42.44
C ALA A 41 0.91 -12.97 43.18
N ILE A 42 -0.01 -13.62 42.47
CA ILE A 42 -1.15 -14.32 43.07
C ILE A 42 -0.66 -15.39 44.06
N LEU A 43 0.32 -16.22 43.68
CA LEU A 43 0.88 -17.24 44.56
C LEU A 43 1.57 -16.63 45.79
N PHE A 44 2.37 -15.58 45.60
CA PHE A 44 3.07 -14.92 46.69
C PHE A 44 2.09 -14.39 47.75
N PHE A 45 1.05 -13.67 47.34
CA PHE A 45 0.07 -13.07 48.26
C PHE A 45 -0.94 -14.07 48.81
N SER A 46 -1.23 -15.18 48.12
CA SER A 46 -2.13 -16.22 48.61
C SER A 46 -1.51 -17.07 49.72
N PHE A 47 -0.22 -17.40 49.58
CA PHE A 47 0.47 -18.33 50.47
C PHE A 47 1.34 -17.66 51.54
N SER A 48 1.79 -16.42 51.34
CA SER A 48 2.48 -15.68 52.39
C SER A 48 1.53 -15.20 53.49
N LYS A 49 2.02 -15.15 54.73
CA LYS A 49 1.30 -14.61 55.89
C LYS A 49 2.02 -13.38 56.40
N PHE A 50 1.29 -12.29 56.54
CA PHE A 50 1.77 -11.03 57.11
C PHE A 50 0.97 -10.71 58.36
N THR A 51 1.65 -10.27 59.41
CA THR A 51 1.03 -9.63 60.58
C THR A 51 1.22 -8.13 60.51
N ILE A 52 0.30 -7.39 61.11
CA ILE A 52 0.46 -5.94 61.28
C ILE A 52 1.30 -5.74 62.55
N SER A 53 2.30 -4.84 62.50
CA SER A 53 3.10 -4.47 63.66
C SER A 53 2.22 -3.85 64.75
N SER A 54 2.67 -3.94 66.00
CA SER A 54 1.96 -3.43 67.19
C SER A 54 1.56 -1.95 67.11
N ASP A 55 2.21 -1.16 66.27
CA ASP A 55 1.94 0.27 66.04
C ASP A 55 0.92 0.53 64.91
N GLY A 56 0.42 -0.51 64.24
CA GLY A 56 -0.52 -0.41 63.13
C GLY A 56 0.07 0.07 61.81
N LYS A 57 1.37 0.39 61.75
CA LYS A 57 1.99 1.15 60.65
C LYS A 57 2.80 0.30 59.66
N SER A 58 3.10 -0.96 59.97
CA SER A 58 3.89 -1.81 59.06
C SER A 58 3.37 -3.25 58.99
N TYR A 59 3.59 -3.90 57.85
CA TYR A 59 3.31 -5.32 57.66
C TYR A 59 4.60 -6.12 57.90
N LYS A 60 4.64 -6.94 58.94
CA LYS A 60 5.75 -7.87 59.22
C LYS A 60 5.42 -9.26 58.67
N PRO A 61 6.27 -9.86 57.82
CA PRO A 61 6.05 -11.23 57.34
C PRO A 61 6.18 -12.24 58.48
N ILE A 62 5.21 -13.16 58.61
CA ILE A 62 5.25 -14.31 59.52
C ILE A 62 5.82 -15.52 58.77
N THR A 63 5.31 -15.78 57.56
CA THR A 63 5.81 -16.85 56.68
C THR A 63 5.80 -16.33 55.24
N VAL A 64 6.92 -16.40 54.54
CA VAL A 64 7.05 -15.90 53.16
C VAL A 64 7.13 -17.08 52.19
N PHE A 65 6.13 -17.17 51.30
CA PHE A 65 6.12 -18.14 50.21
C PHE A 65 6.74 -17.51 48.97
N TRP A 66 8.07 -17.50 48.89
CA TRP A 66 8.79 -16.80 47.82
C TRP A 66 9.44 -17.72 46.78
N LYS A 67 9.73 -18.99 47.10
CA LYS A 67 10.50 -19.87 46.20
C LYS A 67 9.84 -20.08 44.83
N ILE A 68 8.55 -20.45 44.80
CA ILE A 68 7.81 -20.64 43.53
C ILE A 68 7.57 -19.29 42.82
N PRO A 69 7.10 -18.22 43.49
CA PRO A 69 6.99 -16.91 42.86
C PRO A 69 8.32 -16.39 42.27
N ALA A 70 9.43 -16.51 43.00
CA ALA A 70 10.75 -16.10 42.53
C ALA A 70 11.22 -16.94 41.34
N LEU A 71 10.94 -18.24 41.33
CA LEU A 71 11.20 -19.10 40.17
C LEU A 71 10.41 -18.62 38.94
N LEU A 72 9.12 -18.31 39.08
CA LEU A 72 8.29 -17.79 37.98
C LEU A 72 8.78 -16.42 37.47
N VAL A 73 9.25 -15.54 38.36
CA VAL A 73 9.89 -14.28 37.97
C VAL A 73 11.18 -14.56 37.21
N GLY A 74 12.02 -15.50 37.69
CA GLY A 74 13.22 -15.94 36.98
C GLY A 74 12.91 -16.48 35.58
N ILE A 75 11.89 -17.32 35.45
CA ILE A 75 11.41 -17.83 34.14
C ILE A 75 10.92 -16.69 33.26
N SER A 76 10.21 -15.69 33.82
CA SER A 76 9.74 -14.52 33.07
C SER A 76 10.90 -13.71 32.50
N ILE A 77 11.96 -13.49 33.30
CA ILE A 77 13.16 -12.78 32.86
C ILE A 77 13.87 -13.58 31.76
N ILE A 78 14.03 -14.89 31.95
CA ILE A 78 14.65 -15.77 30.93
C ILE A 78 13.84 -15.73 29.64
N TYR A 79 12.51 -15.86 29.71
CA TYR A 79 11.62 -15.86 28.55
C TYR A 79 11.61 -14.51 27.81
N SER A 80 11.67 -13.37 28.51
CA SER A 80 11.65 -12.04 27.88
C SER A 80 12.99 -11.55 27.35
N PHE A 81 14.11 -11.98 27.94
CA PHE A 81 15.42 -11.38 27.63
C PHE A 81 16.43 -12.40 27.10
N VAL A 82 16.57 -13.55 27.79
CA VAL A 82 17.58 -14.55 27.44
C VAL A 82 17.15 -15.33 26.21
N LEU A 83 15.92 -15.86 26.21
CA LEU A 83 15.41 -16.69 25.13
C LEU A 83 15.32 -15.94 23.80
N PRO A 84 14.80 -14.69 23.72
CA PRO A 84 14.73 -13.96 22.46
C PRO A 84 16.11 -13.66 21.89
N PHE A 85 17.11 -13.38 22.73
CA PHE A 85 18.49 -13.18 22.28
C PHE A 85 19.02 -14.41 21.51
N PHE A 86 18.87 -15.61 22.04
CA PHE A 86 19.37 -16.82 21.35
C PHE A 86 18.48 -17.28 20.20
N THR A 87 17.17 -17.05 20.28
CA THR A 87 16.20 -17.59 19.30
C THR A 87 15.80 -16.61 18.19
N SER A 88 16.11 -15.32 18.34
CA SER A 88 15.60 -14.25 17.47
C SER A 88 16.66 -13.23 17.07
N HIS A 89 17.87 -13.28 17.62
CA HIS A 89 18.92 -12.33 17.24
C HIS A 89 19.54 -12.71 15.88
N PRO A 90 19.71 -11.76 14.95
CA PRO A 90 20.25 -12.04 13.61
C PRO A 90 21.65 -12.70 13.58
N VAL A 91 22.49 -12.44 14.59
CA VAL A 91 23.79 -13.17 14.77
C VAL A 91 23.61 -14.68 14.66
N PHE A 92 22.55 -15.23 15.26
CA PHE A 92 22.28 -16.68 15.28
C PHE A 92 21.28 -17.11 14.19
N ARG A 93 20.39 -16.21 13.77
CA ARG A 93 19.21 -16.56 12.94
C ARG A 93 19.12 -15.79 11.61
N ASN A 94 20.21 -15.17 11.15
CA ASN A 94 20.23 -14.39 9.90
C ASN A 94 19.67 -15.17 8.69
N GLN A 95 19.95 -16.47 8.57
CA GLN A 95 19.41 -17.27 7.47
C GLN A 95 17.89 -17.47 7.58
N ASP A 96 17.34 -17.59 8.79
CA ASP A 96 15.89 -17.70 9.00
C ASP A 96 15.18 -16.39 8.63
N PHE A 97 15.76 -15.24 9.02
CA PHE A 97 15.28 -13.92 8.60
C PHE A 97 15.35 -13.76 7.08
N ARG A 98 16.48 -14.11 6.47
CA ARG A 98 16.66 -14.06 5.02
C ARG A 98 15.63 -14.89 4.27
N ASN A 99 15.27 -16.05 4.81
CA ASN A 99 14.34 -16.98 4.19
C ASN A 99 12.87 -16.66 4.50
N LEU A 100 12.58 -15.65 5.32
CA LEU A 100 11.23 -15.33 5.79
C LEU A 100 10.31 -14.84 4.66
N ILE A 101 10.87 -14.12 3.69
CA ILE A 101 10.15 -13.72 2.46
C ILE A 101 9.72 -14.94 1.62
N GLY A 102 10.38 -16.08 1.80
CA GLY A 102 10.14 -17.31 1.04
C GLY A 102 11.07 -17.46 -0.17
N ASN A 103 10.65 -18.30 -1.13
CA ASN A 103 11.41 -18.48 -2.37
C ASN A 103 11.21 -17.28 -3.29
N VAL A 104 12.31 -16.63 -3.67
CA VAL A 104 12.31 -15.51 -4.61
C VAL A 104 12.61 -16.04 -6.01
N ALA A 105 11.57 -16.10 -6.85
CA ALA A 105 11.71 -16.53 -8.24
C ALA A 105 12.42 -15.46 -9.08
N ASN A 106 13.19 -15.86 -10.09
CA ASN A 106 13.75 -14.92 -11.06
C ASN A 106 12.74 -14.69 -12.19
N GLY A 107 12.32 -13.44 -12.37
CA GLY A 107 11.50 -13.02 -13.50
C GLY A 107 12.35 -12.52 -14.66
N GLU A 108 11.87 -12.69 -15.89
CA GLU A 108 12.58 -12.24 -17.10
C GLU A 108 12.50 -10.72 -17.31
N LYS A 109 11.28 -10.19 -17.43
CA LYS A 109 11.01 -8.76 -17.62
C LYS A 109 9.78 -8.33 -16.83
N LEU A 110 9.83 -7.14 -16.25
CA LEU A 110 8.71 -6.59 -15.48
C LEU A 110 7.44 -6.45 -16.34
N THR A 111 7.60 -6.09 -17.62
CA THR A 111 6.51 -5.95 -18.61
C THR A 111 5.80 -7.27 -18.94
N ASN A 112 6.39 -8.42 -18.61
CA ASN A 112 5.73 -9.71 -18.77
C ASN A 112 4.67 -9.90 -17.68
N HIS A 113 4.90 -9.37 -16.47
CA HIS A 113 4.00 -9.49 -15.33
C HIS A 113 2.97 -8.36 -15.27
N ILE A 114 3.39 -7.11 -15.49
CA ILE A 114 2.50 -5.94 -15.47
C ILE A 114 1.80 -5.81 -16.84
N ALA A 115 0.46 -5.73 -16.82
CA ALA A 115 -0.33 -5.55 -18.03
C ALA A 115 -0.06 -4.18 -18.68
N PRO A 116 -0.05 -4.10 -20.02
CA PRO A 116 -0.25 -2.80 -20.67
C PRO A 116 -1.51 -2.15 -20.11
N ILE A 117 -1.39 -0.89 -19.69
CA ILE A 117 -2.50 -0.15 -19.08
C ILE A 117 -2.95 0.97 -20.01
N SER A 118 -4.27 1.20 -20.08
CA SER A 118 -4.81 2.36 -20.78
C SER A 118 -4.60 3.63 -19.96
N MET A 119 -4.55 4.80 -20.62
CA MET A 119 -4.31 6.06 -19.92
C MET A 119 -5.40 6.36 -18.87
N ASN A 120 -6.64 5.91 -19.12
CA ASN A 120 -7.79 6.15 -18.25
C ASN A 120 -7.80 5.27 -16.99
N GLU A 121 -6.96 4.23 -16.95
CA GLU A 121 -6.83 3.32 -15.82
C GLU A 121 -5.60 3.65 -14.94
N ILE A 122 -4.77 4.60 -15.37
CA ILE A 122 -3.62 5.04 -14.60
C ILE A 122 -4.09 5.74 -13.32
N ARG A 123 -3.56 5.30 -12.18
CA ARG A 123 -3.76 5.96 -10.89
C ARG A 123 -3.12 7.34 -10.91
N VAL A 124 -3.94 8.35 -10.66
CA VAL A 124 -3.55 9.76 -10.53
C VAL A 124 -3.85 10.30 -9.12
N VAL A 125 -4.69 9.61 -8.35
CA VAL A 125 -4.97 9.95 -6.96
C VAL A 125 -4.14 9.06 -6.05
N ASP A 126 -3.22 9.67 -5.29
CA ASP A 126 -2.56 8.98 -4.17
C ASP A 126 -3.33 9.20 -2.86
N GLU A 127 -2.90 8.51 -1.81
CA GLU A 127 -3.58 8.53 -0.50
C GLU A 127 -3.74 9.95 0.07
N SER A 128 -2.69 10.77 0.00
CA SER A 128 -2.71 12.14 0.52
C SER A 128 -3.75 13.00 -0.21
N LEU A 129 -3.90 12.83 -1.53
CA LEU A 129 -4.92 13.53 -2.30
C LEU A 129 -6.31 12.98 -2.01
N ALA A 130 -6.46 11.66 -1.89
CA ALA A 130 -7.73 11.04 -1.48
C ALA A 130 -8.19 11.58 -0.12
N HIS A 131 -7.27 11.79 0.83
CA HIS A 131 -7.57 12.40 2.12
C HIS A 131 -8.07 13.85 1.98
N LEU A 132 -7.42 14.67 1.16
CA LEU A 132 -7.88 16.06 0.92
C LEU A 132 -9.26 16.11 0.26
N LEU A 133 -9.49 15.25 -0.73
CA LEU A 133 -10.77 15.15 -1.42
C LEU A 133 -11.88 14.63 -0.49
N GLY A 134 -11.55 13.67 0.37
CA GLY A 134 -12.45 13.11 1.36
C GLY A 134 -12.84 14.11 2.45
N GLU A 135 -11.89 14.88 2.97
CA GLU A 135 -12.17 15.97 3.92
C GLU A 135 -13.08 17.03 3.31
N LYS A 136 -12.89 17.35 2.02
CA LYS A 136 -13.74 18.31 1.31
C LYS A 136 -15.19 17.83 1.20
N ILE A 137 -15.43 16.55 0.86
CA ILE A 137 -16.80 16.02 0.79
C ILE A 137 -17.42 15.91 2.17
N LEU A 138 -16.66 15.51 3.19
CA LEU A 138 -17.13 15.44 4.57
C LEU A 138 -17.49 16.84 5.12
N GLY A 139 -16.66 17.84 4.84
CA GLY A 139 -16.91 19.24 5.22
C GLY A 139 -18.13 19.86 4.54
N SER A 140 -18.55 19.34 3.38
CA SER A 140 -19.81 19.72 2.73
C SER A 140 -21.07 19.21 3.46
N GLN A 141 -20.89 18.33 4.46
CA GLN A 141 -21.95 17.74 5.29
C GLN A 141 -21.77 18.18 6.76
N PRO A 142 -22.28 19.37 7.17
CA PRO A 142 -22.01 19.95 8.49
C PRO A 142 -22.36 19.05 9.68
N ALA A 143 -23.41 18.23 9.54
CA ALA A 143 -23.85 17.32 10.61
C ALA A 143 -22.81 16.23 10.92
N LEU A 144 -22.07 15.75 9.93
CA LEU A 144 -21.15 14.61 10.06
C LEU A 144 -19.79 15.03 10.61
N GLY A 145 -19.25 16.18 10.19
CA GLY A 145 -17.93 16.65 10.64
C GLY A 145 -17.83 16.90 12.15
N SER A 146 -18.98 17.10 12.83
CA SER A 146 -19.02 17.22 14.29
C SER A 146 -19.09 15.87 15.02
N GLN A 147 -19.46 14.78 14.34
CA GLN A 147 -19.73 13.47 14.93
C GLN A 147 -18.66 12.42 14.61
N ALA A 148 -18.10 12.49 13.41
CA ALA A 148 -17.14 11.53 12.88
C ALA A 148 -15.92 12.24 12.29
N GLN A 149 -14.84 11.47 12.16
CA GLN A 149 -13.59 11.87 11.54
C GLN A 149 -13.24 10.86 10.46
N LEU A 150 -12.72 11.37 9.35
CA LEU A 150 -12.19 10.55 8.27
C LEU A 150 -10.87 9.90 8.71
N GLN A 151 -10.72 8.62 8.44
CA GLN A 151 -9.52 7.86 8.79
C GLN A 151 -8.66 7.53 7.57
N GLU A 152 -7.61 6.74 7.81
CA GLU A 152 -6.72 6.19 6.80
C GLU A 152 -7.47 5.57 5.61
N PHE A 153 -6.98 5.86 4.40
CA PHE A 153 -7.53 5.35 3.15
C PHE A 153 -6.80 4.08 2.73
N PHE A 154 -7.57 3.05 2.39
CA PHE A 154 -7.04 1.82 1.84
C PHE A 154 -7.39 1.71 0.36
N ILE A 155 -6.37 1.61 -0.49
CA ILE A 155 -6.56 1.34 -1.91
C ILE A 155 -6.96 -0.12 -2.10
N GLN A 156 -8.04 -0.32 -2.84
CA GLN A 156 -8.61 -1.63 -3.11
C GLN A 156 -9.42 -1.61 -4.42
N LYS A 157 -9.67 -2.78 -4.97
CA LYS A 157 -10.43 -2.99 -6.19
C LYS A 157 -11.87 -3.33 -5.83
N VAL A 158 -12.79 -2.52 -6.33
CA VAL A 158 -14.25 -2.70 -6.14
C VAL A 158 -14.89 -2.66 -7.51
N ASP A 159 -15.61 -3.73 -7.88
CA ASP A 159 -16.28 -3.85 -9.18
C ASP A 159 -15.36 -3.50 -10.37
N GLY A 160 -14.17 -4.07 -10.39
CA GLY A 160 -13.22 -3.88 -11.48
C GLY A 160 -12.40 -2.58 -11.44
N LYS A 161 -12.73 -1.62 -10.57
CA LYS A 161 -12.09 -0.29 -10.50
C LYS A 161 -11.34 -0.06 -9.20
N LEU A 162 -10.31 0.78 -9.24
CA LEU A 162 -9.51 1.12 -8.06
C LEU A 162 -10.08 2.32 -7.32
N TYR A 163 -10.30 2.13 -6.03
CA TYR A 163 -10.79 3.15 -5.12
C TYR A 163 -9.92 3.20 -3.87
N TRP A 164 -9.68 4.41 -3.39
CA TRP A 164 -9.27 4.67 -2.01
C TRP A 164 -10.53 4.73 -1.15
N ILE A 165 -10.58 3.91 -0.10
CA ILE A 165 -11.74 3.86 0.80
C ILE A 165 -11.30 4.10 2.23
N ALA A 166 -11.99 5.02 2.92
CA ALA A 166 -11.74 5.34 4.32
C ALA A 166 -13.04 5.33 5.14
N PRO A 167 -13.06 4.70 6.31
CA PRO A 167 -14.20 4.75 7.21
C PRO A 167 -14.33 6.13 7.84
N LEU A 168 -15.57 6.52 8.15
CA LEU A 168 -15.81 7.57 9.12
C LEU A 168 -15.79 6.92 10.51
N GLU A 169 -14.87 7.28 11.38
CA GLU A 169 -14.79 6.75 12.76
C GLU A 169 -15.14 7.83 13.79
N HIS A 170 -15.42 7.42 15.02
CA HIS A 170 -15.70 8.39 16.09
C HIS A 170 -14.47 9.23 16.39
N SER A 171 -14.63 10.56 16.44
CA SER A 171 -13.52 11.46 16.73
C SER A 171 -13.24 11.63 18.24
N GLY A 172 -13.88 10.85 19.12
CA GLY A 172 -13.67 10.97 20.57
C GLY A 172 -14.72 10.30 21.46
N PHE A 173 -14.38 10.18 22.74
CA PHE A 173 -15.11 9.40 23.75
C PHE A 173 -16.58 9.79 23.91
N PHE A 174 -16.87 11.07 24.13
CA PHE A 174 -18.25 11.52 24.36
C PHE A 174 -19.12 11.40 23.10
N LYS A 175 -18.52 11.56 21.91
CA LYS A 175 -19.22 11.36 20.63
C LYS A 175 -19.58 9.88 20.44
N TRP A 176 -18.63 8.98 20.71
CA TRP A 176 -18.88 7.54 20.73
C TRP A 176 -19.95 7.14 21.77
N LEU A 177 -19.90 7.71 22.98
CA LEU A 177 -20.87 7.39 24.04
C LEU A 177 -22.30 7.80 23.66
N ASN A 178 -22.44 8.95 22.99
CA ASN A 178 -23.72 9.48 22.52
C ASN A 178 -24.21 8.79 21.24
N ASN A 179 -23.31 8.19 20.44
CA ASN A 179 -23.64 7.47 19.22
C ASN A 179 -23.28 5.96 19.30
N LYS A 180 -24.03 5.22 20.13
CA LYS A 180 -23.79 3.78 20.32
C LYS A 180 -24.14 2.91 19.11
N GLN A 181 -24.88 3.46 18.13
CA GLN A 181 -25.26 2.73 16.91
C GLN A 181 -24.08 2.62 15.94
N GLY A 182 -23.19 3.62 15.91
CA GLY A 182 -22.04 3.67 15.01
C GLY A 182 -22.05 4.93 14.15
N THR A 183 -20.92 5.26 13.55
CA THR A 183 -20.79 6.39 12.62
C THR A 183 -21.36 6.06 11.24
N THR A 184 -21.77 7.09 10.51
CA THR A 184 -22.58 6.92 9.30
C THR A 184 -21.73 6.85 8.04
N GLY A 185 -21.26 5.65 7.69
CA GLY A 185 -20.72 5.37 6.36
C GLY A 185 -19.21 5.56 6.20
N TYR A 186 -18.78 5.67 4.94
CA TYR A 186 -17.38 5.76 4.53
C TYR A 186 -17.23 6.64 3.29
N VAL A 187 -16.02 7.13 3.04
CA VAL A 187 -15.67 7.88 1.83
C VAL A 187 -14.98 6.95 0.84
N MET A 188 -15.35 7.08 -0.44
CA MET A 188 -14.78 6.37 -1.57
C MET A 188 -14.29 7.40 -2.59
N VAL A 189 -13.01 7.34 -2.94
CA VAL A 189 -12.37 8.22 -3.92
C VAL A 189 -11.77 7.39 -5.05
N SER A 190 -12.10 7.69 -6.30
CA SER A 190 -11.50 6.99 -7.44
C SER A 190 -9.98 7.20 -7.47
N ALA A 191 -9.24 6.13 -7.69
CA ALA A 191 -7.79 6.20 -7.89
C ALA A 191 -7.42 6.88 -9.23
N THR A 192 -8.33 6.91 -10.21
CA THR A 192 -8.08 7.41 -11.58
C THR A 192 -8.78 8.73 -11.89
N ASN A 193 -9.68 9.21 -11.02
CA ASN A 193 -10.44 10.44 -11.24
C ASN A 193 -10.66 11.23 -9.95
N GLU A 194 -9.96 12.36 -9.81
CA GLU A 194 -10.06 13.28 -8.66
C GLU A 194 -11.47 13.86 -8.42
N ARG A 195 -12.36 13.79 -9.41
CA ARG A 195 -13.74 14.30 -9.31
C ARG A 195 -14.74 13.24 -8.87
N ASP A 196 -14.37 11.95 -8.91
CA ASP A 196 -15.23 10.85 -8.48
C ASP A 196 -14.97 10.56 -6.99
N VAL A 197 -15.65 11.35 -6.16
CA VAL A 197 -15.60 11.28 -4.69
C VAL A 197 -17.02 11.04 -4.20
N LYS A 198 -17.22 9.99 -3.41
CA LYS A 198 -18.52 9.58 -2.88
C LYS A 198 -18.46 9.45 -1.37
N LEU A 199 -19.46 9.99 -0.71
CA LEU A 199 -19.76 9.69 0.68
C LEU A 199 -20.88 8.64 0.69
N VAL A 200 -20.56 7.41 1.06
CA VAL A 200 -21.49 6.28 1.04
C VAL A 200 -22.08 6.11 2.43
N GLN A 201 -23.38 6.36 2.56
CA GLN A 201 -24.11 6.28 3.84
C GLN A 201 -25.21 5.22 3.85
N GLU A 202 -25.54 4.66 2.68
CA GLU A 202 -26.44 3.53 2.55
C GLU A 202 -25.87 2.50 1.59
N VAL A 203 -26.19 1.24 1.84
CA VAL A 203 -25.90 0.11 0.95
C VAL A 203 -27.16 -0.74 0.86
N ASN A 204 -27.58 -1.08 -0.36
CA ASN A 204 -28.79 -1.86 -0.61
C ASN A 204 -30.05 -1.27 0.07
N GLY A 205 -30.20 0.06 0.05
CA GLY A 205 -31.32 0.78 0.66
C GLY A 205 -31.36 0.76 2.19
N LYS A 206 -30.25 0.36 2.85
CA LYS A 206 -30.13 0.34 4.31
C LYS A 206 -29.05 1.32 4.77
N PRO A 207 -29.31 2.14 5.80
CA PRO A 207 -28.31 3.04 6.36
C PRO A 207 -27.14 2.26 6.94
N LEU A 208 -25.92 2.76 6.71
CA LEU A 208 -24.70 2.21 7.25
C LEU A 208 -24.40 2.78 8.63
N PHE A 209 -24.12 1.90 9.60
CA PHE A 209 -23.61 2.29 10.90
C PHE A 209 -22.37 1.48 11.25
N LEU A 210 -21.20 2.11 11.18
CA LEU A 210 -19.93 1.49 11.56
C LEU A 210 -19.84 1.48 13.08
N LYS A 211 -20.14 0.34 13.71
CA LYS A 211 -20.13 0.21 15.17
C LYS A 211 -18.77 -0.23 15.68
N TYR A 212 -18.15 -1.19 15.00
CA TYR A 212 -16.83 -1.70 15.36
C TYR A 212 -15.77 -0.91 14.62
N GLN A 213 -14.87 -0.27 15.35
CA GLN A 213 -13.93 0.70 14.81
C GLN A 213 -12.60 0.65 15.56
N ARG A 214 -11.52 1.15 14.96
CA ARG A 214 -10.20 1.21 15.61
C ARG A 214 -10.21 2.24 16.75
N GLU A 215 -10.87 3.38 16.54
CA GLU A 215 -10.96 4.51 17.48
C GLU A 215 -12.19 4.44 18.41
N ALA A 216 -13.03 3.41 18.28
CA ALA A 216 -14.14 3.19 19.21
C ALA A 216 -13.64 2.74 20.60
N TYR A 217 -14.54 2.76 21.58
CA TYR A 217 -14.22 2.44 22.98
C TYR A 217 -14.89 1.15 23.45
N PHE A 218 -14.36 0.61 24.55
CA PHE A 218 -14.80 -0.64 25.18
C PHE A 218 -15.01 -1.78 24.17
N GLY A 219 -16.15 -2.47 24.21
CA GLY A 219 -16.45 -3.61 23.35
C GLY A 219 -16.75 -3.25 21.89
N SER A 220 -16.76 -1.97 21.53
CA SER A 220 -16.85 -1.50 20.14
C SER A 220 -15.48 -1.20 19.53
N ASN A 221 -14.43 -1.10 20.36
CA ASN A 221 -13.06 -1.06 19.87
C ASN A 221 -12.72 -2.39 19.18
N LEU A 222 -12.32 -2.34 17.92
CA LEU A 222 -12.13 -3.50 17.06
C LEU A 222 -11.08 -4.48 17.59
N HIS A 223 -9.91 -3.98 17.98
CA HIS A 223 -8.84 -4.84 18.51
C HIS A 223 -9.28 -5.51 19.82
N ARG A 224 -9.89 -4.75 20.73
CA ARG A 224 -10.44 -5.29 21.97
C ARG A 224 -11.57 -6.28 21.73
N TYR A 225 -12.45 -6.00 20.77
CA TYR A 225 -13.54 -6.87 20.40
C TYR A 225 -13.01 -8.22 19.91
N LEU A 226 -12.03 -8.23 19.01
CA LEU A 226 -11.36 -9.47 18.58
C LEU A 226 -10.69 -10.19 19.75
N TYR A 227 -9.97 -9.46 20.60
CA TYR A 227 -9.27 -10.04 21.76
C TYR A 227 -10.21 -10.85 22.66
N PHE A 228 -11.39 -10.30 23.00
CA PHE A 228 -12.37 -10.97 23.85
C PHE A 228 -13.27 -11.96 23.11
N ASN A 229 -13.18 -12.05 21.78
CA ASN A 229 -13.88 -13.04 20.94
C ASN A 229 -12.94 -14.14 20.44
N GLY A 230 -11.93 -14.51 21.23
CA GLY A 230 -11.10 -15.70 20.98
C GLY A 230 -9.77 -15.46 20.28
N TYR A 231 -9.41 -14.21 19.96
CA TYR A 231 -8.15 -13.87 19.29
C TYR A 231 -7.04 -13.39 20.24
N ASN A 232 -7.14 -13.70 21.53
CA ASN A 232 -6.14 -13.36 22.54
C ASN A 232 -4.84 -14.19 22.48
N THR A 233 -4.76 -15.22 21.63
CA THR A 233 -3.60 -16.10 21.44
C THR A 233 -2.97 -15.98 20.05
N VAL A 234 -3.38 -14.99 19.27
CA VAL A 234 -2.94 -14.80 17.88
C VAL A 234 -2.40 -13.38 17.72
N GLY A 235 -1.32 -13.21 16.95
CA GLY A 235 -0.87 -11.88 16.55
C GLY A 235 -1.84 -11.26 15.56
N LEU A 236 -2.32 -10.05 15.85
CA LEU A 236 -3.16 -9.28 14.93
C LEU A 236 -2.39 -8.06 14.46
N ALA A 237 -2.40 -7.83 13.15
CA ALA A 237 -1.78 -6.68 12.52
C ALA A 237 -2.67 -6.19 11.38
N ASP A 238 -2.36 -5.00 10.88
CA ASP A 238 -2.88 -4.50 9.62
C ASP A 238 -4.41 -4.53 9.52
N PHE A 239 -5.05 -3.68 10.32
CA PHE A 239 -6.51 -3.57 10.38
C PHE A 239 -6.99 -2.71 9.19
N SER A 240 -7.07 -3.29 7.98
CA SER A 240 -7.60 -2.61 6.79
C SER A 240 -9.11 -2.47 6.85
N PHE A 241 -9.61 -1.33 6.40
CA PHE A 241 -11.01 -1.15 6.08
C PHE A 241 -11.24 -1.47 4.59
N GLU A 242 -11.99 -2.53 4.32
CA GLU A 242 -12.31 -2.99 2.97
C GLU A 242 -13.82 -3.15 2.79
N ILE A 243 -14.29 -3.02 1.56
CA ILE A 243 -15.70 -3.28 1.20
C ILE A 243 -15.76 -4.43 0.22
N ASP A 244 -16.82 -5.24 0.30
CA ASP A 244 -17.11 -6.20 -0.77
C ASP A 244 -17.70 -5.49 -2.01
N ASP A 245 -17.89 -6.23 -3.09
CA ASP A 245 -18.46 -5.69 -4.34
C ASP A 245 -19.90 -5.17 -4.18
N ASP A 246 -20.63 -5.59 -3.14
CA ASP A 246 -21.94 -5.05 -2.78
C ASP A 246 -21.85 -3.73 -1.97
N GLY A 247 -20.63 -3.30 -1.60
CA GLY A 247 -20.35 -2.11 -0.80
C GLY A 247 -20.47 -2.32 0.71
N VAL A 248 -20.63 -3.56 1.19
CA VAL A 248 -20.74 -3.84 2.63
C VAL A 248 -19.36 -3.66 3.28
N PRO A 249 -19.25 -2.89 4.38
CA PRO A 249 -17.97 -2.60 5.01
C PRO A 249 -17.50 -3.67 5.99
N TYR A 250 -16.22 -4.02 5.89
CA TYR A 250 -15.53 -4.96 6.75
C TYR A 250 -14.19 -4.40 7.23
N TRP A 251 -13.76 -4.90 8.38
CA TRP A 251 -12.38 -4.87 8.79
C TRP A 251 -11.71 -6.17 8.42
N VAL A 252 -10.68 -6.11 7.59
CA VAL A 252 -9.80 -7.23 7.28
C VAL A 252 -8.59 -7.09 8.19
N VAL A 253 -8.37 -8.06 9.07
CA VAL A 253 -7.28 -8.03 10.06
C VAL A 253 -6.34 -9.18 9.79
N THR A 254 -5.07 -8.90 9.55
CA THR A 254 -4.07 -9.93 9.31
C THR A 254 -3.75 -10.69 10.59
N LYS A 255 -3.87 -12.03 10.54
CA LYS A 255 -3.34 -12.92 11.56
C LYS A 255 -1.89 -13.24 11.28
N TYR A 256 -1.03 -13.18 12.28
CA TYR A 256 0.38 -13.54 12.11
C TYR A 256 0.94 -14.35 13.27
N ALA A 257 2.07 -15.01 12.98
CA ALA A 257 2.87 -15.75 13.95
C ALA A 257 4.34 -15.29 13.88
N LYS A 258 5.11 -15.60 14.93
CA LYS A 258 6.56 -15.41 14.95
C LYS A 258 7.23 -16.65 14.36
N LYS A 259 7.96 -16.51 13.26
CA LYS A 259 8.70 -17.61 12.63
C LYS A 259 10.15 -17.70 13.09
N VAL A 260 10.70 -16.64 13.66
CA VAL A 260 12.07 -16.58 14.16
C VAL A 260 12.06 -16.27 15.66
N GLY A 261 11.73 -17.29 16.46
CA GLY A 261 11.62 -17.17 17.92
C GLY A 261 10.50 -16.20 18.33
N PHE A 262 10.90 -14.99 18.70
CA PHE A 262 10.07 -13.85 19.14
C PHE A 262 9.98 -12.75 18.07
N SER A 263 10.66 -12.94 16.94
CA SER A 263 10.73 -12.03 15.79
C SER A 263 10.26 -12.74 14.52
N GLY A 264 10.41 -12.07 13.37
CA GLY A 264 10.01 -12.61 12.08
C GLY A 264 8.50 -12.79 11.98
N ASN A 265 7.78 -11.66 11.98
CA ASN A 265 6.34 -11.66 11.80
C ASN A 265 6.00 -12.25 10.41
N ASP A 266 5.09 -13.21 10.40
CA ASP A 266 4.67 -13.88 9.17
C ASP A 266 3.16 -14.08 9.16
N ALA A 267 2.50 -13.60 8.10
CA ALA A 267 1.06 -13.69 7.97
C ALA A 267 0.62 -15.15 7.78
N THR A 268 -0.49 -15.51 8.43
CA THR A 268 -1.05 -16.87 8.46
C THR A 268 -2.47 -16.95 7.90
N GLY A 269 -3.13 -15.79 7.75
CA GLY A 269 -4.52 -15.68 7.31
C GLY A 269 -5.10 -14.34 7.72
N VAL A 270 -6.42 -14.22 7.66
CA VAL A 270 -7.15 -13.00 8.04
C VAL A 270 -8.35 -13.30 8.92
N VAL A 271 -8.73 -12.32 9.72
CA VAL A 271 -10.02 -12.26 10.41
C VAL A 271 -10.81 -11.12 9.78
N ILE A 272 -11.96 -11.45 9.21
CA ILE A 272 -12.89 -10.48 8.63
C ILE A 272 -13.98 -10.19 9.66
N VAL A 273 -14.14 -8.92 10.02
CA VAL A 273 -15.19 -8.45 10.93
C VAL A 273 -16.11 -7.52 10.17
N ASN A 274 -17.40 -7.85 10.10
CA ASN A 274 -18.38 -6.91 9.56
C ASN A 274 -18.43 -5.66 10.44
N ALA A 275 -18.16 -4.49 9.87
CA ALA A 275 -17.97 -3.25 10.63
C ALA A 275 -19.26 -2.78 11.34
N GLN A 276 -20.43 -3.26 10.92
CA GLN A 276 -21.72 -2.87 11.48
C GLN A 276 -22.18 -3.78 12.61
N ASN A 277 -22.21 -5.09 12.37
CA ASN A 277 -22.78 -6.07 13.31
C ASN A 277 -21.74 -6.89 14.08
N GLY A 278 -20.46 -6.81 13.71
CA GLY A 278 -19.38 -7.51 14.40
C GLY A 278 -19.26 -8.99 14.06
N ALA A 279 -20.00 -9.50 13.07
CA ALA A 279 -19.87 -10.89 12.64
C ALA A 279 -18.43 -11.19 12.22
N ILE A 280 -17.83 -12.20 12.85
CA ILE A 280 -16.43 -12.57 12.65
C ILE A 280 -16.37 -13.81 11.77
N LYS A 281 -15.52 -13.77 10.73
CA LYS A 281 -15.16 -14.93 9.91
C LYS A 281 -13.64 -15.01 9.78
N GLU A 282 -13.09 -16.18 10.06
CA GLU A 282 -11.65 -16.44 9.92
C GLU A 282 -11.36 -17.19 8.62
N TYR A 283 -10.28 -16.81 7.94
CA TYR A 283 -9.78 -17.49 6.76
C TYR A 283 -8.27 -17.71 6.85
N ASN A 284 -7.81 -18.83 6.32
CA ASN A 284 -6.41 -19.00 5.96
C ASN A 284 -6.13 -18.33 4.60
N ILE A 285 -4.86 -18.13 4.25
CA ILE A 285 -4.43 -17.47 3.00
C ILE A 285 -5.13 -18.02 1.75
N LYS A 286 -5.28 -19.35 1.64
CA LYS A 286 -5.82 -20.01 0.43
C LYS A 286 -7.32 -19.81 0.27
N ASN A 287 -8.05 -19.74 1.38
CA ASN A 287 -9.51 -19.73 1.41
C ASN A 287 -10.12 -18.34 1.62
N THR A 288 -9.29 -17.29 1.72
CA THR A 288 -9.76 -15.91 1.84
C THR A 288 -10.56 -15.52 0.59
N PRO A 289 -11.71 -14.83 0.72
CA PRO A 289 -12.49 -14.33 -0.41
C PRO A 289 -11.67 -13.50 -1.41
N LEU A 290 -12.06 -13.51 -2.68
CA LEU A 290 -11.31 -12.83 -3.76
C LEU A 290 -11.35 -11.31 -3.68
N TRP A 291 -12.41 -10.72 -3.13
CA TRP A 291 -12.53 -9.27 -2.95
C TRP A 291 -11.56 -8.70 -1.89
N VAL A 292 -10.96 -9.56 -1.06
CA VAL A 292 -9.95 -9.13 -0.08
C VAL A 292 -8.62 -8.94 -0.78
N ASP A 293 -8.16 -7.71 -0.92
CA ASP A 293 -6.95 -7.44 -1.69
C ASP A 293 -5.68 -7.66 -0.86
N ARG A 294 -5.75 -7.54 0.48
CA ARG A 294 -4.57 -7.51 1.34
C ARG A 294 -4.60 -8.57 2.45
N ILE A 295 -3.63 -9.48 2.42
CA ILE A 295 -3.35 -10.43 3.52
C ILE A 295 -1.93 -10.26 4.06
N GLN A 296 -1.00 -9.83 3.21
CA GLN A 296 0.40 -9.60 3.54
C GLN A 296 0.60 -8.10 3.84
N PRO A 297 0.81 -7.71 5.11
CA PRO A 297 1.01 -6.31 5.47
C PRO A 297 2.29 -5.75 4.84
N ILE A 298 2.24 -4.50 4.39
CA ILE A 298 3.39 -3.79 3.80
C ILE A 298 4.61 -3.86 4.74
N SER A 299 4.39 -3.59 6.04
CA SER A 299 5.47 -3.60 7.03
C SER A 299 6.18 -4.94 7.16
N PHE A 300 5.46 -6.06 7.04
CA PHE A 300 6.07 -7.38 7.12
C PHE A 300 6.90 -7.66 5.87
N ILE A 301 6.36 -7.35 4.68
CA ILE A 301 7.08 -7.56 3.42
C ILE A 301 8.32 -6.66 3.34
N LYS A 302 8.22 -5.43 3.82
CA LYS A 302 9.33 -4.48 3.93
C LYS A 302 10.49 -5.04 4.76
N ASP A 303 10.20 -5.49 5.98
CA ASP A 303 11.20 -6.09 6.87
C ASP A 303 11.81 -7.34 6.23
N GLN A 304 10.97 -8.22 5.69
CA GLN A 304 11.38 -9.48 5.07
C GLN A 304 12.26 -9.30 3.82
N LEU A 305 11.97 -8.30 2.97
CA LEU A 305 12.78 -7.99 1.79
C LEU A 305 14.13 -7.38 2.17
N ASN A 306 14.15 -6.51 3.18
CA ASN A 306 15.41 -5.96 3.69
C ASN A 306 16.26 -7.05 4.35
N ASP A 307 15.68 -7.94 5.15
CA ASP A 307 16.38 -9.10 5.71
C ASP A 307 16.92 -10.04 4.62
N TRP A 308 16.15 -10.26 3.55
CA TRP A 308 16.57 -11.06 2.39
C TRP A 308 17.83 -10.51 1.72
N GLY A 309 17.92 -9.18 1.59
CA GLY A 309 19.06 -8.49 1.00
C GLY A 309 20.26 -8.28 1.94
N GLU A 310 20.01 -7.95 3.21
CA GLU A 310 21.02 -7.69 4.24
C GLU A 310 21.83 -8.95 4.56
N TYR A 311 21.14 -10.09 4.72
CA TYR A 311 21.76 -11.34 5.17
C TYR A 311 22.23 -12.25 4.03
N VAL A 312 22.40 -11.74 2.81
CA VAL A 312 22.86 -12.52 1.63
C VAL A 312 24.16 -13.29 1.86
N LYS A 313 25.09 -12.74 2.67
CA LYS A 313 26.32 -13.42 3.11
C LYS A 313 26.38 -13.62 4.64
N GLY A 314 25.20 -13.65 5.28
CA GLY A 314 25.06 -13.75 6.73
C GLY A 314 25.36 -12.45 7.48
N TYR A 315 25.26 -12.52 8.81
CA TYR A 315 25.31 -11.35 9.70
C TYR A 315 26.63 -10.57 9.65
N TRP A 316 27.77 -11.26 9.50
CA TRP A 316 29.10 -10.64 9.59
C TRP A 316 29.59 -10.00 8.28
N ASN A 317 28.69 -9.76 7.31
CA ASN A 317 29.00 -9.13 6.03
C ASN A 317 29.14 -7.60 6.15
N PHE A 318 30.13 -7.12 6.91
CA PHE A 318 30.33 -5.69 7.13
C PHE A 318 30.92 -4.94 5.93
N SER A 319 31.46 -5.66 4.95
CA SER A 319 31.90 -5.09 3.67
C SER A 319 30.73 -4.75 2.73
N ASN A 320 29.49 -5.05 3.14
CA ASN A 320 28.27 -4.89 2.34
C ASN A 320 28.32 -5.61 0.99
N GLU A 321 29.09 -6.70 0.91
CA GLU A 321 29.29 -7.42 -0.34
C GLU A 321 27.97 -8.06 -0.80
N ASN A 322 27.52 -7.69 -2.00
CA ASN A 322 26.24 -8.10 -2.60
C ASN A 322 24.98 -7.76 -1.80
N LYS A 323 25.07 -6.92 -0.75
CA LYS A 323 23.89 -6.55 0.03
C LYS A 323 22.92 -5.75 -0.80
N LEU A 324 21.65 -6.08 -0.64
CA LEU A 324 20.53 -5.44 -1.30
C LEU A 324 19.63 -4.79 -0.26
N GLN A 325 18.97 -3.71 -0.66
CA GLN A 325 17.93 -3.05 0.13
C GLN A 325 16.84 -2.56 -0.81
N ILE A 326 15.63 -2.40 -0.28
CA ILE A 326 14.56 -1.74 -1.02
C ILE A 326 14.90 -0.26 -1.22
N THR A 327 14.39 0.34 -2.29
CA THR A 327 14.68 1.74 -2.67
C THR A 327 13.74 2.73 -2.00
N GLU A 328 12.44 2.46 -2.07
CA GLU A 328 11.35 3.27 -1.54
C GLU A 328 10.28 2.38 -0.91
N ASP A 329 9.25 3.01 -0.34
CA ASP A 329 8.11 2.26 0.20
C ASP A 329 7.35 1.47 -0.87
N LEU A 330 6.65 0.43 -0.45
CA LEU A 330 6.01 -0.51 -1.37
C LEU A 330 4.72 0.09 -1.94
N THR A 331 4.53 -0.05 -3.25
CA THR A 331 3.31 0.40 -3.95
C THR A 331 2.46 -0.77 -4.38
N LEU A 332 1.13 -0.67 -4.21
CA LEU A 332 0.19 -1.64 -4.78
C LEU A 332 0.10 -1.49 -6.30
N VAL A 333 0.36 -2.56 -7.03
CA VAL A 333 0.21 -2.67 -8.49
C VAL A 333 -0.59 -3.92 -8.85
N TYR A 334 -1.16 -3.96 -10.05
CA TYR A 334 -1.94 -5.10 -10.53
C TYR A 334 -1.24 -5.79 -11.71
N GLY A 335 -1.12 -7.11 -11.60
CA GLY A 335 -0.56 -7.95 -12.66
C GLY A 335 -1.57 -8.25 -13.76
N LYS A 336 -1.09 -8.85 -14.87
CA LYS A 336 -1.94 -9.36 -15.97
C LYS A 336 -2.96 -10.41 -15.52
N ASP A 337 -2.66 -11.12 -14.44
CA ASP A 337 -3.54 -12.10 -13.82
C ASP A 337 -4.61 -11.48 -12.92
N ASN A 338 -4.73 -10.15 -12.95
CA ASN A 338 -5.69 -9.38 -12.16
C ASN A 338 -5.50 -9.52 -10.64
N LYS A 339 -4.30 -9.93 -10.19
CA LYS A 339 -3.93 -9.96 -8.78
C LYS A 339 -3.17 -8.72 -8.37
N SER A 340 -3.26 -8.41 -7.08
CA SER A 340 -2.56 -7.34 -6.39
C SER A 340 -1.16 -7.77 -5.94
N TYR A 341 -0.17 -6.94 -6.24
CA TYR A 341 1.23 -7.13 -5.87
C TYR A 341 1.77 -5.89 -5.16
N TRP A 342 2.62 -6.11 -4.15
CA TRP A 342 3.51 -5.09 -3.64
C TRP A 342 4.72 -4.95 -4.55
N TYR A 343 4.93 -3.76 -5.07
CA TYR A 343 6.08 -3.39 -5.89
C TYR A 343 7.08 -2.56 -5.10
N THR A 344 8.37 -2.83 -5.29
CA THR A 344 9.47 -1.93 -4.92
C THR A 344 10.72 -2.23 -5.74
N GLY A 345 11.53 -1.21 -5.98
CA GLY A 345 12.88 -1.33 -6.49
C GLY A 345 13.82 -1.93 -5.45
N ILE A 346 14.86 -2.58 -5.95
CA ILE A 346 15.97 -3.11 -5.16
C ILE A 346 17.25 -2.46 -5.64
N THR A 347 18.03 -1.94 -4.70
CA THR A 347 19.36 -1.40 -4.96
C THR A 347 20.43 -2.08 -4.10
N SER A 348 21.69 -1.95 -4.51
CA SER A 348 22.82 -2.30 -3.66
C SER A 348 22.99 -1.26 -2.55
N VAL A 349 23.34 -1.73 -1.36
CA VAL A 349 23.66 -0.84 -0.23
C VAL A 349 24.79 0.13 -0.63
N GLY A 350 24.53 1.44 -0.52
CA GLY A 350 25.48 2.51 -0.86
C GLY A 350 25.40 3.03 -2.30
N LYS A 351 24.38 2.64 -3.09
CA LYS A 351 24.08 3.21 -4.41
C LYS A 351 22.61 3.60 -4.50
N ASP A 352 22.28 4.87 -4.28
CA ASP A 352 20.88 5.25 -4.05
C ASP A 352 20.09 5.59 -5.33
N GLU A 353 20.78 5.80 -6.46
CA GLU A 353 20.16 6.28 -7.71
C GLU A 353 19.95 5.21 -8.79
N SER A 354 20.55 4.02 -8.66
CA SER A 354 20.47 2.95 -9.65
C SER A 354 19.91 1.67 -9.05
N ALA A 355 18.75 1.25 -9.53
CA ALA A 355 18.15 -0.03 -9.17
C ALA A 355 18.92 -1.18 -9.86
N VAL A 356 19.21 -2.24 -9.12
CA VAL A 356 19.73 -3.50 -9.67
C VAL A 356 18.61 -4.42 -10.16
N GLY A 357 17.38 -4.15 -9.75
CA GLY A 357 16.18 -4.88 -10.15
C GLY A 357 14.94 -4.40 -9.40
N PHE A 358 13.84 -5.11 -9.60
CA PHE A 358 12.54 -4.80 -9.01
C PHE A 358 11.91 -6.07 -8.44
N VAL A 359 11.11 -5.94 -7.38
CA VAL A 359 10.42 -7.07 -6.76
C VAL A 359 8.92 -6.86 -6.84
N LEU A 360 8.21 -7.95 -7.16
CA LEU A 360 6.77 -8.08 -6.98
C LEU A 360 6.49 -9.17 -5.94
N VAL A 361 5.73 -8.83 -4.90
CA VAL A 361 5.26 -9.77 -3.88
C VAL A 361 3.74 -9.84 -3.93
N ASP A 362 3.19 -11.02 -4.19
CA ASP A 362 1.74 -11.24 -4.15
C ASP A 362 1.20 -10.88 -2.76
N THR A 363 0.29 -9.90 -2.71
CA THR A 363 -0.26 -9.34 -1.47
C THR A 363 -1.13 -10.32 -0.69
N ARG A 364 -1.45 -11.48 -1.26
CA ARG A 364 -2.21 -12.56 -0.64
C ARG A 364 -1.30 -13.72 -0.27
N THR A 365 -0.60 -14.27 -1.26
CA THR A 365 0.14 -15.54 -1.13
C THR A 365 1.59 -15.37 -0.66
N LYS A 366 2.14 -14.15 -0.74
CA LYS A 366 3.56 -13.83 -0.53
C LYS A 366 4.50 -14.41 -1.60
N GLU A 367 3.96 -14.96 -2.70
CA GLU A 367 4.79 -15.40 -3.82
C GLU A 367 5.60 -14.21 -4.37
N THR A 368 6.92 -14.35 -4.40
CA THR A 368 7.85 -13.25 -4.64
C THR A 368 8.64 -13.48 -5.91
N THR A 369 8.67 -12.48 -6.80
CA THR A 369 9.45 -12.52 -8.03
C THR A 369 10.40 -11.32 -8.09
N PHE A 370 11.68 -11.59 -8.30
CA PHE A 370 12.72 -10.59 -8.53
C PHE A 370 13.06 -10.49 -10.01
N TYR A 371 12.97 -9.29 -10.55
CA TYR A 371 13.32 -8.94 -11.93
C TYR A 371 14.67 -8.26 -11.93
N LYS A 372 15.70 -8.98 -12.41
CA LYS A 372 17.06 -8.43 -12.52
C LYS A 372 17.16 -7.51 -13.75
N GLN A 373 16.54 -6.35 -13.64
CA GLN A 373 16.50 -5.32 -14.67
C GLN A 373 17.08 -4.04 -14.08
N SER A 374 18.26 -3.64 -14.54
CA SER A 374 18.85 -2.37 -14.13
C SER A 374 17.99 -1.21 -14.60
N GLY A 375 17.89 -0.17 -13.76
CA GLY A 375 17.07 0.98 -14.05
C GLY A 375 17.19 2.10 -13.03
N ALA A 376 16.29 3.06 -13.17
CA ALA A 376 16.07 4.14 -12.22
C ALA A 376 15.43 3.60 -10.94
N THR A 377 15.92 4.07 -9.79
CA THR A 377 15.16 3.96 -8.54
C THR A 377 13.95 4.91 -8.60
N GLU A 378 12.96 4.63 -7.76
CA GLU A 378 11.79 5.47 -7.55
C GLU A 378 12.23 6.89 -7.15
N PHE A 379 13.19 6.99 -6.22
CA PHE A 379 13.78 8.26 -5.81
C PHE A 379 14.41 9.04 -6.98
N ALA A 380 15.20 8.37 -7.83
CA ALA A 380 15.81 9.00 -9.01
C ALA A 380 14.74 9.47 -10.01
N ALA A 381 13.66 8.70 -10.19
CA ALA A 381 12.54 9.08 -11.03
C ALA A 381 11.81 10.32 -10.50
N GLN A 382 11.55 10.40 -9.19
CA GLN A 382 10.96 11.58 -8.56
C GLN A 382 11.84 12.82 -8.74
N SER A 383 13.13 12.68 -8.48
CA SER A 383 14.09 13.78 -8.62
C SER A 383 14.19 14.27 -10.06
N SER A 384 14.17 13.36 -11.04
CA SER A 384 14.15 13.73 -12.46
C SER A 384 12.87 14.48 -12.85
N ALA A 385 11.70 13.98 -12.40
CA ALA A 385 10.42 14.64 -12.64
C ALA A 385 10.36 16.04 -12.02
N GLN A 386 10.79 16.18 -10.76
CA GLN A 386 10.83 17.47 -10.05
C GLN A 386 11.86 18.42 -10.68
N GLY A 387 13.03 17.93 -11.06
CA GLY A 387 14.06 18.71 -11.74
C GLY A 387 13.59 19.30 -13.07
N LYS A 388 12.68 18.61 -13.79
CA LYS A 388 12.09 19.11 -15.04
C LYS A 388 11.16 20.30 -14.86
N VAL A 389 10.60 20.49 -13.66
CA VAL A 389 9.67 21.57 -13.29
C VAL A 389 10.14 22.31 -12.03
N GLN A 390 11.45 22.38 -11.82
CA GLN A 390 12.04 22.88 -10.58
C GLN A 390 11.59 24.31 -10.26
N GLU A 391 11.35 25.13 -11.28
CA GLU A 391 10.86 26.50 -11.15
C GLU A 391 9.44 26.61 -10.59
N LYS A 392 8.66 25.52 -10.61
CA LYS A 392 7.31 25.46 -10.04
C LYS A 392 7.30 25.10 -8.56
N GLY A 393 8.40 24.52 -8.05
CA GLY A 393 8.47 23.99 -6.69
C GLY A 393 7.48 22.85 -6.44
N PHE A 394 7.11 22.08 -7.47
CA PHE A 394 6.19 20.96 -7.32
C PHE A 394 6.87 19.73 -6.74
N VAL A 395 6.13 18.97 -5.93
CA VAL A 395 6.58 17.72 -5.32
C VAL A 395 5.94 16.53 -6.05
N ALA A 396 6.76 15.54 -6.39
CA ALA A 396 6.30 14.31 -7.03
C ALA A 396 5.71 13.32 -6.01
N SER A 397 4.60 12.67 -6.37
CA SER A 397 4.08 11.52 -5.63
C SER A 397 4.99 10.30 -5.76
N LEU A 398 4.71 9.24 -4.97
CA LEU A 398 5.43 7.97 -5.08
C LEU A 398 5.24 7.40 -6.51
N PRO A 399 6.32 7.04 -7.23
CA PRO A 399 6.23 6.55 -8.59
C PRO A 399 5.55 5.19 -8.67
N ILE A 400 4.63 5.05 -9.62
CA ILE A 400 3.95 3.78 -9.87
C ILE A 400 4.46 3.22 -11.19
N PRO A 401 4.97 1.98 -11.23
CA PRO A 401 5.41 1.37 -12.47
C PRO A 401 4.20 0.94 -13.30
N TYR A 402 4.20 1.34 -14.57
CA TYR A 402 3.26 0.86 -15.55
C TYR A 402 3.99 0.37 -16.79
N ASN A 403 3.31 -0.48 -17.55
CA ASN A 403 3.72 -0.81 -18.90
C ASN A 403 2.92 0.07 -19.87
N ILE A 404 3.55 1.12 -20.40
CA ILE A 404 2.92 2.05 -21.35
C ILE A 404 3.54 1.79 -22.73
N ASN A 405 2.76 1.22 -23.65
CA ASN A 405 3.21 0.87 -25.01
C ASN A 405 4.47 -0.01 -25.04
N ASN A 406 4.51 -1.05 -24.18
CA ASN A 406 5.66 -1.93 -23.99
C ASN A 406 6.93 -1.25 -23.42
N ILE A 407 6.80 -0.04 -22.90
CA ILE A 407 7.87 0.67 -22.20
C ILE A 407 7.54 0.64 -20.69
N PRO A 408 8.39 0.04 -19.85
CA PRO A 408 8.25 0.17 -18.42
C PRO A 408 8.54 1.62 -18.00
N THR A 409 7.51 2.29 -17.48
CA THR A 409 7.49 3.72 -17.22
C THR A 409 6.94 3.97 -15.81
N TYR A 410 7.64 4.79 -15.05
CA TYR A 410 7.11 5.35 -13.81
C TYR A 410 6.17 6.50 -14.12
N VAL A 411 4.97 6.46 -13.56
CA VAL A 411 4.02 7.55 -13.61
C VAL A 411 3.89 8.18 -12.22
N MET A 412 3.92 9.51 -12.19
CA MET A 412 3.77 10.31 -10.98
C MET A 412 2.84 11.49 -11.25
N THR A 413 2.22 11.98 -10.18
CA THR A 413 1.61 13.31 -10.15
C THR A 413 2.57 14.30 -9.51
N LEU A 414 2.57 15.53 -10.03
CA LEU A 414 3.33 16.66 -9.51
C LEU A 414 2.36 17.63 -8.85
N LYS A 415 2.58 17.90 -7.57
CA LYS A 415 1.66 18.63 -6.70
C LYS A 415 2.23 19.96 -6.24
N ASP A 416 1.34 20.92 -6.03
CA ASP A 416 1.69 22.14 -5.31
C ASP A 416 1.82 21.89 -3.79
N ASN A 417 2.23 22.92 -3.04
CA ASN A 417 2.33 22.85 -1.58
C ASN A 417 0.98 22.61 -0.87
N GLY A 418 -0.14 22.79 -1.57
CA GLY A 418 -1.47 22.45 -1.08
C GLY A 418 -1.85 20.98 -1.29
N GLY A 419 -0.96 20.17 -1.88
CA GLY A 419 -1.19 18.76 -2.15
C GLY A 419 -2.07 18.48 -3.37
N LEU A 420 -2.42 19.52 -4.15
CA LEU A 420 -3.26 19.39 -5.34
C LEU A 420 -2.42 19.08 -6.57
N VAL A 421 -2.89 18.15 -7.40
CA VAL A 421 -2.24 17.79 -8.65
C VAL A 421 -2.30 18.96 -9.62
N LYS A 422 -1.13 19.33 -10.16
CA LYS A 422 -1.00 20.39 -11.17
C LYS A 422 -0.45 19.87 -12.48
N MET A 423 0.40 18.86 -12.41
CA MET A 423 1.05 18.26 -13.58
C MET A 423 1.20 16.75 -13.38
N TYR A 424 1.52 16.08 -14.47
CA TYR A 424 1.82 14.66 -14.54
C TYR A 424 3.24 14.48 -15.05
N ALA A 425 3.92 13.43 -14.59
CA ALA A 425 5.25 13.08 -15.02
C ALA A 425 5.32 11.60 -15.39
N MET A 426 6.03 11.32 -16.48
CA MET A 426 6.39 9.99 -16.92
C MET A 426 7.91 9.90 -17.04
N VAL A 427 8.51 8.91 -16.39
CA VAL A 427 9.96 8.70 -16.39
C VAL A 427 10.26 7.26 -16.79
N SER A 428 11.25 7.06 -17.67
CA SER A 428 11.61 5.69 -18.07
C SER A 428 12.23 4.94 -16.91
N ILE A 429 11.74 3.73 -16.65
CA ILE A 429 12.37 2.84 -15.65
C ILE A 429 13.78 2.46 -16.10
N SER A 430 14.03 2.35 -17.41
CA SER A 430 15.37 2.01 -17.93
C SER A 430 16.38 3.17 -17.85
N ASP A 431 15.90 4.41 -17.83
CA ASP A 431 16.73 5.61 -17.93
C ASP A 431 16.00 6.83 -17.36
N TYR A 432 16.38 7.26 -16.15
CA TYR A 432 15.72 8.37 -15.46
C TYR A 432 15.92 9.72 -16.17
N THR A 433 16.87 9.84 -17.11
CA THR A 433 17.07 11.07 -17.88
C THR A 433 15.97 11.30 -18.90
N ILE A 434 15.23 10.24 -19.26
CA ILE A 434 14.08 10.30 -20.16
C ILE A 434 12.84 10.61 -19.33
N VAL A 435 12.48 11.89 -19.30
CA VAL A 435 11.34 12.42 -18.57
C VAL A 435 10.42 13.24 -19.48
N GLY A 436 9.12 13.00 -19.36
CA GLY A 436 8.07 13.84 -19.95
C GLY A 436 7.15 14.38 -18.87
N THR A 437 6.85 15.68 -18.91
CA THR A 437 5.90 16.34 -18.01
C THR A 437 4.84 17.07 -18.80
N GLY A 438 3.65 17.24 -18.22
CA GLY A 438 2.54 17.97 -18.85
C GLY A 438 1.41 18.28 -17.87
N ASN A 439 0.54 19.22 -18.21
CA ASN A 439 -0.60 19.59 -17.35
C ASN A 439 -1.73 18.55 -17.42
N THR A 440 -1.70 17.69 -18.43
CA THR A 440 -2.60 16.53 -18.59
C THR A 440 -1.79 15.27 -18.82
N MET A 441 -2.39 14.11 -18.53
CA MET A 441 -1.77 12.80 -18.79
C MET A 441 -1.34 12.62 -20.26
N ARG A 442 -2.14 13.13 -21.21
CA ARG A 442 -1.82 13.07 -22.65
C ARG A 442 -0.64 13.96 -23.03
N GLU A 443 -0.55 15.15 -22.45
CA GLU A 443 0.60 16.04 -22.65
C GLU A 443 1.88 15.41 -22.10
N ALA A 444 1.83 14.82 -20.91
CA ALA A 444 2.97 14.12 -20.31
C ALA A 444 3.40 12.91 -21.16
N LEU A 445 2.46 12.10 -21.65
CA LEU A 445 2.76 10.99 -22.56
C LEU A 445 3.40 11.46 -23.86
N THR A 446 2.87 12.52 -24.46
CA THR A 446 3.44 13.07 -25.71
C THR A 446 4.86 13.55 -25.47
N ALA A 447 5.09 14.34 -24.41
CA ALA A 447 6.42 14.82 -24.05
C ALA A 447 7.39 13.67 -23.78
N TYR A 448 6.93 12.63 -23.09
CA TYR A 448 7.71 11.43 -22.78
C TYR A 448 8.08 10.65 -24.04
N LYS A 449 7.12 10.40 -24.94
CA LYS A 449 7.36 9.76 -26.25
C LYS A 449 8.39 10.55 -27.07
N THR A 450 8.29 11.88 -27.11
CA THR A 450 9.28 12.73 -27.80
C THR A 450 10.66 12.59 -27.17
N ALA A 451 10.77 12.65 -25.84
CA ALA A 451 12.04 12.51 -25.12
C ALA A 451 12.67 11.13 -25.36
N PHE A 452 11.86 10.06 -25.29
CA PHE A 452 12.29 8.69 -25.52
C PHE A 452 12.85 8.51 -26.94
N ASN A 453 12.12 8.96 -27.96
CA ASN A 453 12.57 8.87 -29.36
C ASN A 453 13.83 9.71 -29.65
N SER A 454 13.99 10.85 -28.97
CA SER A 454 15.14 11.74 -29.16
C SER A 454 16.42 11.23 -28.49
N SER A 455 16.30 10.40 -27.44
CA SER A 455 17.44 9.85 -26.69
C SER A 455 18.25 8.79 -27.45
N GLY A 456 17.86 8.43 -28.68
CA GLY A 456 18.49 7.36 -29.43
C GLY A 456 18.12 5.96 -28.94
N ASN A 457 17.43 5.84 -27.79
CA ASN A 457 16.70 4.65 -27.37
C ASN A 457 15.51 4.45 -28.31
N LYS A 458 15.77 3.90 -29.49
CA LYS A 458 14.71 3.36 -30.33
C LYS A 458 14.01 2.31 -29.49
N ILE A 459 12.68 2.43 -29.35
CA ILE A 459 11.81 1.36 -28.84
C ILE A 459 12.32 0.07 -29.48
N ASN A 460 12.96 -0.79 -28.66
CA ASN A 460 13.54 -2.03 -29.12
C ASN A 460 12.38 -2.80 -29.75
N SER A 461 12.33 -2.77 -31.07
CA SER A 461 11.27 -3.33 -31.90
C SER A 461 11.41 -4.86 -31.97
N GLY A 462 11.75 -5.48 -30.84
CA GLY A 462 11.93 -6.92 -30.68
C GLY A 462 10.62 -7.65 -30.40
N GLU A 463 9.64 -6.95 -29.85
CA GLU A 463 8.24 -7.38 -29.89
C GLU A 463 7.46 -6.29 -30.60
N LYS A 464 7.03 -6.59 -31.82
CA LYS A 464 6.08 -5.75 -32.55
C LYS A 464 4.84 -5.60 -31.65
N SER A 465 4.74 -4.49 -30.91
CA SER A 465 3.45 -3.79 -30.88
C SER A 465 3.01 -3.78 -32.34
N ALA A 466 1.82 -4.31 -32.64
CA ALA A 466 1.34 -4.43 -34.00
C ALA A 466 1.05 -3.03 -34.53
N ARG A 467 2.11 -2.27 -34.85
CA ARG A 467 2.04 -0.95 -35.44
C ARG A 467 1.35 -1.11 -36.76
N LYS A 468 0.19 -0.48 -36.87
CA LYS A 468 -0.54 -0.45 -38.11
C LYS A 468 -0.05 0.74 -38.90
N VAL A 469 0.30 0.49 -40.15
CA VAL A 469 0.58 1.53 -41.13
C VAL A 469 -0.63 1.64 -42.04
N VAL A 470 -1.19 2.84 -42.12
CA VAL A 470 -2.37 3.12 -42.95
C VAL A 470 -2.02 4.24 -43.91
N GLU A 471 -2.28 4.00 -45.20
CA GLU A 471 -2.35 5.05 -46.20
C GLU A 471 -3.81 5.38 -46.45
N SER A 472 -4.21 6.62 -46.16
CA SER A 472 -5.61 7.05 -46.29
C SER A 472 -5.66 8.55 -46.62
N VAL A 473 -6.84 9.05 -46.95
CA VAL A 473 -7.10 10.46 -47.20
C VAL A 473 -7.57 11.14 -45.92
N VAL A 474 -7.01 12.31 -45.61
CA VAL A 474 -7.45 13.16 -44.48
C VAL A 474 -8.83 13.73 -44.80
N VAL A 475 -9.80 13.50 -43.91
CA VAL A 475 -11.18 14.00 -44.05
C VAL A 475 -11.35 15.32 -43.31
N ARG A 476 -10.78 15.45 -42.12
CA ARG A 476 -10.77 16.68 -41.32
C ARG A 476 -9.44 16.77 -40.60
N ILE A 477 -8.92 17.98 -40.45
CA ILE A 477 -7.77 18.30 -39.61
C ILE A 477 -8.02 19.64 -38.92
N GLN A 478 -7.70 19.73 -37.64
CA GLN A 478 -7.81 20.94 -36.84
C GLN A 478 -6.62 21.03 -35.88
N ASN A 479 -6.20 22.26 -35.60
CA ASN A 479 -5.17 22.54 -34.62
C ASN A 479 -5.81 22.93 -33.28
N ASP A 480 -5.20 22.47 -32.20
CA ASP A 480 -5.54 22.82 -30.83
C ASP A 480 -4.25 23.15 -30.09
N VAL A 481 -4.11 24.40 -29.64
CA VAL A 481 -2.93 24.87 -28.91
C VAL A 481 -3.18 24.73 -27.42
N LYS A 482 -2.44 23.84 -26.77
CA LYS A 482 -2.49 23.64 -25.31
C LYS A 482 -1.11 23.89 -24.71
N ASN A 483 -1.06 24.82 -23.76
CA ASN A 483 0.16 25.12 -22.99
C ASN A 483 1.38 25.43 -23.87
N GLY A 484 1.18 26.15 -24.98
CA GLY A 484 2.22 26.52 -25.94
C GLY A 484 2.60 25.43 -26.95
N ASN A 485 2.05 24.22 -26.82
CA ASN A 485 2.24 23.13 -27.78
C ASN A 485 1.06 23.04 -28.75
N SER A 486 1.37 22.88 -30.04
CA SER A 486 0.38 22.68 -31.11
C SER A 486 0.11 21.20 -31.34
N PHE A 487 -1.14 20.78 -31.12
CA PHE A 487 -1.62 19.44 -31.43
C PHE A 487 -2.55 19.50 -32.65
N TYR A 488 -2.37 18.58 -33.58
CA TYR A 488 -3.16 18.46 -34.80
C TYR A 488 -4.03 17.21 -34.69
N TYR A 489 -5.34 17.42 -34.54
CA TYR A 489 -6.34 16.36 -34.51
C TYR A 489 -6.90 16.17 -35.90
N PHE A 490 -6.93 14.94 -36.40
CA PHE A 490 -7.41 14.64 -37.73
C PHE A 490 -8.12 13.30 -37.81
N THR A 491 -8.96 13.15 -38.83
CA THR A 491 -9.66 11.90 -39.17
C THR A 491 -9.29 11.50 -40.58
N VAL A 492 -9.30 10.22 -40.86
CA VAL A 492 -9.00 9.66 -42.19
C VAL A 492 -10.17 8.80 -42.67
N LYS A 493 -10.32 8.66 -43.98
CA LYS A 493 -11.49 7.98 -44.59
C LYS A 493 -11.66 6.52 -44.13
N ASP A 494 -10.56 5.81 -44.00
CA ASP A 494 -10.57 4.35 -43.83
C ASP A 494 -10.47 3.90 -42.36
N TYR A 495 -10.56 4.83 -41.41
CA TYR A 495 -10.44 4.55 -39.98
C TYR A 495 -11.38 5.43 -39.13
N PRO A 496 -12.12 4.85 -38.17
CA PRO A 496 -13.11 5.60 -37.37
C PRO A 496 -12.49 6.46 -36.26
N ASN A 497 -11.24 6.19 -35.86
CA ASN A 497 -10.58 6.86 -34.74
C ASN A 497 -10.18 8.31 -35.10
N ILE A 498 -10.07 9.15 -34.08
CA ILE A 498 -9.47 10.48 -34.19
C ILE A 498 -7.96 10.32 -33.97
N PHE A 499 -7.16 10.74 -34.93
CA PHE A 499 -5.71 10.73 -34.80
C PHE A 499 -5.21 12.07 -34.27
N VAL A 500 -4.16 12.03 -33.45
CA VAL A 500 -3.50 13.24 -32.95
C VAL A 500 -1.99 13.14 -33.14
N GLY A 501 -1.38 14.25 -33.58
CA GLY A 501 0.07 14.39 -33.69
C GLY A 501 0.52 15.83 -33.43
N SER A 502 1.81 16.05 -33.32
CA SER A 502 2.42 17.38 -33.17
C SER A 502 3.46 17.62 -34.26
N SER A 503 3.84 18.88 -34.46
CA SER A 503 4.93 19.23 -35.40
C SER A 503 6.27 18.57 -35.04
N GLN A 504 6.46 18.13 -33.79
CA GLN A 504 7.63 17.37 -33.37
C GLN A 504 7.71 15.99 -34.03
N ILE A 505 6.56 15.38 -34.35
CA ILE A 505 6.49 14.09 -35.04
C ILE A 505 6.69 14.27 -36.54
N SER A 506 6.09 15.31 -37.12
CA SER A 506 6.26 15.65 -38.54
C SER A 506 5.97 17.11 -38.80
N ASN A 507 6.92 17.79 -39.45
CA ASN A 507 6.76 19.16 -39.92
C ASN A 507 5.70 19.31 -41.04
N GLN A 508 5.15 18.20 -41.54
CA GLN A 508 4.11 18.19 -42.58
C GLN A 508 2.69 18.32 -41.99
N LEU A 509 2.50 18.04 -40.70
CA LEU A 509 1.20 18.16 -40.02
C LEU A 509 0.61 19.58 -40.09
N PRO A 510 1.38 20.67 -39.81
CA PRO A 510 0.87 22.04 -39.86
C PRO A 510 0.36 22.50 -41.23
N ILE A 511 0.85 21.87 -42.30
CA ILE A 511 0.58 22.26 -43.68
C ILE A 511 -0.32 21.26 -44.41
N THR A 512 -0.75 20.18 -43.74
CA THR A 512 -1.68 19.19 -44.31
C THR A 512 -3.10 19.72 -44.31
N VAL A 513 -3.83 19.46 -45.40
CA VAL A 513 -5.24 19.86 -45.54
C VAL A 513 -6.14 18.66 -45.80
N ALA A 514 -7.46 18.85 -45.64
CA ALA A 514 -8.44 17.83 -46.02
C ALA A 514 -8.35 17.52 -47.52
N GLY A 515 -8.36 16.24 -47.87
CA GLY A 515 -8.13 15.75 -49.23
C GLY A 515 -6.71 15.24 -49.49
N ASP A 516 -5.73 15.56 -48.63
CA ASP A 516 -4.38 15.03 -48.77
C ASP A 516 -4.29 13.54 -48.45
N LYS A 517 -3.48 12.82 -49.23
CA LYS A 517 -3.15 11.42 -48.97
C LYS A 517 -1.98 11.37 -48.01
N VAL A 518 -2.19 10.72 -46.87
CA VAL A 518 -1.22 10.58 -45.80
C VAL A 518 -0.91 9.12 -45.53
N LYS A 519 0.31 8.88 -45.04
CA LYS A 519 0.78 7.63 -44.48
C LYS A 519 1.05 7.85 -43.00
N ILE A 520 0.28 7.17 -42.17
CA ILE A 520 0.40 7.25 -40.72
C ILE A 520 0.79 5.89 -40.17
N SER A 521 1.61 5.90 -39.11
CA SER A 521 1.80 4.73 -38.27
C SER A 521 1.35 5.04 -36.85
N PHE A 522 0.72 4.07 -36.21
CA PHE A 522 0.22 4.16 -34.84
C PHE A 522 0.19 2.78 -34.20
N ASP A 523 0.21 2.74 -32.87
CA ASP A 523 0.05 1.51 -32.09
C ASP A 523 -1.44 1.12 -32.04
N LEU A 524 -1.73 -0.19 -32.09
CA LEU A 524 -3.10 -0.69 -32.03
C LEU A 524 -3.64 -0.61 -30.60
N ASP A 525 -4.27 0.52 -30.31
CA ASP A 525 -4.83 0.80 -28.99
C ASP A 525 -6.37 0.87 -29.10
N ASN A 526 -7.09 0.42 -28.06
CA ASN A 526 -8.56 0.50 -28.00
C ASN A 526 -9.07 1.91 -27.65
N GLU A 527 -8.27 2.96 -27.85
CA GLU A 527 -8.63 4.34 -27.53
C GLU A 527 -9.39 5.02 -28.69
N GLU A 528 -10.36 5.87 -28.36
CA GLU A 528 -11.11 6.69 -29.34
C GLU A 528 -10.19 7.69 -30.06
N ILE A 529 -9.21 8.23 -29.33
CA ILE A 529 -8.19 9.14 -29.83
C ILE A 529 -6.85 8.41 -29.83
N VAL A 530 -6.18 8.35 -30.98
CA VAL A 530 -4.95 7.58 -31.20
C VAL A 530 -3.79 8.51 -31.55
N ASP A 531 -2.69 8.42 -30.81
CA ASP A 531 -1.46 9.15 -31.13
C ASP A 531 -0.76 8.53 -32.35
N VAL A 532 -0.42 9.35 -33.35
CA VAL A 532 0.42 8.85 -34.46
C VAL A 532 1.88 8.81 -34.04
N SER A 533 2.55 7.69 -34.33
CA SER A 533 3.99 7.53 -34.13
C SER A 533 4.79 8.14 -35.28
N THR A 534 4.26 8.08 -36.51
CA THR A 534 4.85 8.75 -37.68
C THR A 534 3.76 9.32 -38.56
N PHE A 535 4.07 10.43 -39.22
CA PHE A 535 3.17 11.08 -40.16
C PHE A 535 3.93 11.53 -41.41
N GLU A 536 3.46 11.09 -42.57
CA GLU A 536 3.96 11.52 -43.88
C GLU A 536 2.78 11.92 -44.76
N ASN A 537 2.79 13.15 -45.25
CA ASN A 537 1.88 13.63 -46.29
C ASN A 537 2.48 13.29 -47.66
N ILE A 538 1.91 12.26 -48.31
CA ILE A 538 2.38 11.75 -49.60
C ILE A 538 2.02 12.72 -50.72
N SER A 539 0.94 13.50 -50.58
CA SER A 539 0.56 14.52 -51.56
C SER A 539 1.59 15.64 -51.70
N MET A 540 2.50 15.80 -50.74
CA MET A 540 3.55 16.83 -50.77
C MET A 540 4.86 16.38 -51.42
N LYS A 541 5.00 15.08 -51.76
CA LYS A 541 6.13 14.61 -52.57
C LYS A 541 5.89 15.04 -54.03
N LYS A 542 6.58 16.10 -54.43
CA LYS A 542 6.71 16.50 -55.83
C LYS A 542 7.53 15.50 -56.63
#